data_AF-A0A951YSA6-F1
#
_entry.id   AF-A0A951YSA6-F1
#
_cell.length_a   1.000
_cell.length_b   1.000
_cell.length_c   1.000
_cell.angle_alpha   90.00
_cell.angle_beta   90.00
_cell.angle_gamma   90.00
#
_symmetry.space_group_name_H-M   'P 1'
#
loop_
_entity.id
_entity.type
_entity.pdbx_description
1 polymer ?
#
loop_
_entity_poly.entity_id
_entity_poly.type
_entity_poly.pdbx_seq_one_letter_code
_entity_poly.pdbx_strand_id
1 'polypeptide(L)'
;MDVPSRTIPAPARAAAPPQRPRGGTLFSGLLTAAFAGLFVSGLFLWLWPGAEPVILAHVIAGLAASVALVPWLWRHVPRAICHAQRPGFAAGSWALLAVWVLLLLSGVAMALPMLVWLAGPVWFPAREVTEALSLVHFWASWVAMAGLLLHLALRHWRIPARSTGAQA
;
A
#
# COMPACT_ATOMS: atom_id res chain seq x y z
N MET A 1 6.70 -47.42 -53.58
CA MET A 1 6.42 -47.88 -52.21
C MET A 1 6.53 -46.66 -51.33
N ASP A 2 5.43 -45.93 -51.13
CA ASP A 2 5.38 -44.73 -50.30
C ASP A 2 4.95 -45.10 -48.89
N VAL A 3 5.81 -44.77 -47.92
CA VAL A 3 5.51 -44.92 -46.50
C VAL A 3 4.79 -43.66 -46.04
N PRO A 4 3.54 -43.74 -45.54
CA PRO A 4 2.83 -42.57 -45.04
C PRO A 4 3.47 -42.10 -43.73
N SER A 5 3.93 -40.84 -43.73
CA SER A 5 4.43 -40.13 -42.56
C SER A 5 3.29 -39.91 -41.56
N ARG A 6 3.35 -40.62 -40.42
CA ARG A 6 2.50 -40.34 -39.26
C ARG A 6 2.87 -38.97 -38.68
N THR A 7 2.03 -37.97 -38.93
CA THR A 7 2.03 -36.73 -38.16
C THR A 7 1.54 -37.03 -36.74
N ILE A 8 2.44 -36.91 -35.76
CA ILE A 8 2.08 -36.98 -34.34
C ILE A 8 1.41 -35.65 -33.98
N PRO A 9 0.16 -35.64 -33.51
CA PRO A 9 -0.48 -34.41 -33.06
C PRO A 9 0.26 -33.87 -31.83
N ALA A 10 0.58 -32.57 -31.86
CA ALA A 10 1.18 -31.88 -30.72
C ALA A 10 0.29 -32.05 -29.48
N PRO A 11 0.87 -32.27 -28.28
CA PRO A 11 0.08 -32.44 -27.08
C PRO A 11 -0.76 -31.18 -26.85
N ALA A 12 -2.09 -31.37 -26.79
CA ALA A 12 -3.03 -30.32 -26.45
C ALA A 12 -2.55 -29.65 -25.17
N ARG A 13 -2.21 -28.36 -25.26
CA ARG A 13 -1.77 -27.53 -24.15
C ARG A 13 -2.88 -27.58 -23.10
N ALA A 14 -2.69 -28.39 -22.06
CA ALA A 14 -3.67 -28.54 -21.00
C ALA A 14 -4.05 -27.15 -20.50
N ALA A 15 -5.32 -26.78 -20.67
CA ALA A 15 -5.82 -25.49 -20.23
C ALA A 15 -5.56 -25.38 -18.72
N ALA A 16 -4.73 -24.41 -18.33
CA ALA A 16 -4.46 -24.15 -16.92
C ALA A 16 -5.79 -23.94 -16.21
N PRO A 17 -6.02 -24.57 -15.03
CA PRO A 17 -7.27 -24.41 -14.32
C PRO A 17 -7.51 -22.91 -14.03
N PRO A 18 -8.76 -22.45 -14.08
CA PRO A 18 -9.09 -21.05 -13.82
C PRO A 18 -8.55 -20.68 -12.44
N GLN A 19 -7.55 -19.79 -12.41
CA GLN A 19 -7.04 -19.26 -11.16
C GLN A 19 -8.19 -18.55 -10.45
N ARG A 20 -8.70 -19.13 -9.35
CA ARG A 20 -9.72 -18.49 -8.53
C ARG A 20 -9.19 -17.11 -8.10
N PRO A 21 -10.00 -16.05 -8.15
CA PRO A 21 -9.60 -14.74 -7.65
C PRO A 21 -9.15 -14.92 -6.21
N ARG A 22 -7.85 -14.70 -5.93
CA ARG A 22 -7.35 -14.75 -4.57
C ARG A 22 -7.98 -13.57 -3.84
N GLY A 23 -8.95 -13.88 -2.97
CA GLY A 23 -9.55 -12.91 -2.06
C GLY A 23 -8.47 -12.21 -1.24
N GLY A 24 -8.80 -11.04 -0.70
CA GLY A 24 -7.86 -10.28 0.13
C GLY A 24 -7.64 -11.05 1.42
N THR A 25 -6.40 -11.11 1.90
CA THR A 25 -6.15 -11.75 3.21
C THR A 25 -6.75 -10.89 4.32
N LEU A 26 -7.17 -11.51 5.42
CA LEU A 26 -7.64 -10.79 6.62
C LEU A 26 -6.62 -9.72 7.06
N PHE A 27 -5.34 -10.07 7.00
CA PHE A 27 -4.23 -9.16 7.29
C PHE A 27 -4.22 -7.92 6.39
N SER A 28 -4.45 -8.07 5.08
CA SER A 28 -4.54 -6.92 4.16
C SER A 28 -5.77 -6.05 4.45
N GLY A 29 -6.89 -6.66 4.84
CA GLY A 29 -8.08 -5.93 5.30
C GLY A 29 -7.81 -5.13 6.57
N LEU A 30 -7.14 -5.75 7.56
CA LEU A 30 -6.76 -5.10 8.82
C LEU A 30 -5.81 -3.93 8.59
N LEU A 31 -4.79 -4.08 7.74
CA LEU A 31 -3.88 -2.99 7.39
C LEU A 31 -4.61 -1.83 6.69
N THR A 32 -5.56 -2.14 5.81
CA THR A 32 -6.40 -1.14 5.13
C THR A 32 -7.24 -0.36 6.14
N ALA A 33 -7.89 -1.07 7.07
CA ALA A 33 -8.70 -0.45 8.12
C ALA A 33 -7.84 0.38 9.10
N ALA A 34 -6.68 -0.13 9.50
CA ALA A 34 -5.74 0.58 10.35
C ALA A 34 -5.26 1.87 9.68
N PHE A 35 -4.90 1.81 8.40
CA PHE A 35 -4.50 2.99 7.64
C PHE A 35 -5.64 4.01 7.50
N ALA A 36 -6.87 3.57 7.23
CA ALA A 36 -8.03 4.46 7.19
C ALA A 36 -8.28 5.13 8.55
N GLY A 37 -8.19 4.39 9.64
CA GLY A 37 -8.30 4.94 11.00
C GLY A 37 -7.19 5.96 11.32
N LEU A 38 -5.95 5.67 10.92
CA LEU A 38 -4.84 6.61 11.03
C LEU A 38 -5.08 7.88 10.22
N PHE A 39 -5.53 7.75 8.97
CA PHE A 39 -5.84 8.92 8.14
C PHE A 39 -6.93 9.80 8.77
N VAL A 40 -8.04 9.20 9.22
CA VAL A 40 -9.15 9.94 9.86
C VAL A 40 -8.71 10.60 11.16
N SER A 41 -7.96 9.90 12.01
CA SER A 41 -7.43 10.48 13.25
C SER A 41 -6.39 11.58 13.00
N GLY A 42 -5.55 11.45 11.98
CA GLY A 42 -4.62 12.50 11.57
C GLY A 42 -5.34 13.75 11.05
N LEU A 43 -6.39 13.56 10.23
CA LEU A 43 -7.25 14.66 9.77
C LEU A 43 -7.98 15.34 10.94
N PHE A 44 -8.45 14.56 11.92
CA PHE A 44 -9.08 15.09 13.13
C PHE A 44 -8.09 15.95 13.94
N LEU A 45 -6.86 15.48 14.14
CA LEU A 45 -5.81 16.24 14.85
C LEU A 45 -5.44 17.55 14.14
N TRP A 46 -5.48 17.54 12.80
CA TRP A 46 -5.26 18.75 12.00
C TRP A 46 -6.36 19.80 12.20
N LEU A 47 -7.62 19.36 12.29
CA LEU A 47 -8.79 20.23 12.45
C LEU A 47 -8.99 20.69 13.90
N TRP A 48 -8.64 19.86 14.88
CA TRP A 48 -8.76 20.12 16.31
C TRP A 48 -7.44 19.88 17.05
N PRO A 49 -6.52 20.87 17.01
CA PRO A 49 -5.29 20.82 17.80
C PRO A 49 -5.62 20.75 19.30
N GLY A 50 -4.97 19.85 20.04
CA GLY A 50 -5.16 19.70 21.50
C GLY A 50 -5.93 18.46 21.94
N ALA A 51 -6.35 17.59 21.02
CA ALA A 51 -6.94 16.30 21.37
C ALA A 51 -5.88 15.28 21.83
N GLU A 52 -5.34 15.48 23.04
CA GLU A 52 -4.32 14.64 23.67
C GLU A 52 -4.56 13.11 23.60
N PRO A 53 -5.77 12.58 23.87
CA PRO A 53 -5.99 11.14 23.75
C PRO A 53 -5.91 10.65 22.30
N VAL A 54 -6.31 11.48 21.33
CA VAL A 54 -6.29 11.12 19.91
C VAL A 54 -4.87 11.10 19.38
N ILE A 55 -4.00 12.05 19.78
CA ILE A 55 -2.60 12.05 19.34
C ILE A 55 -1.87 10.82 19.87
N LEU A 56 -2.10 10.45 21.13
CA LEU A 56 -1.48 9.24 21.71
C LEU A 56 -1.97 7.98 20.98
N ALA A 57 -3.27 7.85 20.76
CA ALA A 57 -3.84 6.72 20.03
C ALA A 57 -3.31 6.64 18.58
N HIS A 58 -3.22 7.78 17.90
CA HIS A 58 -2.67 7.88 16.54
C HIS A 58 -1.20 7.46 16.49
N VAL A 59 -0.37 7.93 17.43
CA VAL A 59 1.05 7.56 17.50
C VAL A 59 1.22 6.06 17.77
N ILE A 60 0.52 5.51 18.76
CA ILE A 60 0.60 4.07 19.09
C ILE A 60 0.17 3.22 17.90
N ALA A 61 -0.99 3.54 17.31
CA ALA A 61 -1.50 2.83 16.14
C ALA A 61 -0.55 2.97 14.93
N GLY A 62 0.04 4.15 14.74
CA GLY A 62 0.98 4.44 13.65
C GLY A 62 2.28 3.64 13.77
N LEU A 63 2.84 3.54 14.98
CA LEU A 63 4.01 2.71 15.26
C LEU A 63 3.70 1.22 15.06
N ALA A 64 2.56 0.73 15.59
CA ALA A 64 2.14 -0.65 15.42
C ALA A 64 1.91 -1.01 13.93
N ALA A 65 1.24 -0.12 13.19
CA ALA A 65 1.05 -0.28 11.75
C ALA A 65 2.38 -0.26 11.00
N SER A 66 3.34 0.59 11.38
CA SER A 66 4.67 0.65 10.78
C SER A 66 5.43 -0.67 10.94
N VAL A 67 5.42 -1.25 12.15
CA VAL A 67 6.06 -2.55 12.45
C VAL A 67 5.46 -3.68 11.60
N ALA A 68 4.14 -3.67 11.38
CA ALA A 68 3.48 -4.67 10.55
C ALA A 68 3.70 -4.44 9.04
N LEU A 69 3.66 -3.18 8.59
CA LEU A 69 3.64 -2.81 7.19
C LEU A 69 5.04 -2.81 6.56
N VAL A 70 6.08 -2.38 7.26
CA VAL A 70 7.45 -2.28 6.73
C VAL A 70 7.99 -3.64 6.25
N PRO A 71 7.95 -4.73 7.03
CA PRO A 71 8.42 -6.04 6.57
C PRO A 71 7.60 -6.56 5.39
N TRP A 72 6.31 -6.25 5.36
CA TRP A 72 5.42 -6.65 4.28
C TRP A 72 5.75 -5.92 2.97
N LEU A 73 5.86 -4.59 3.02
CA LEU A 73 6.25 -3.72 1.90
C LEU A 73 7.59 -4.19 1.32
N TRP A 74 8.61 -4.35 2.17
CA TRP A 74 9.96 -4.71 1.74
C TRP A 74 10.03 -6.05 1.01
N ARG A 75 9.28 -7.05 1.48
CA ARG A 75 9.32 -8.41 0.91
C ARG A 75 8.52 -8.56 -0.38
N HIS A 76 7.38 -7.89 -0.48
CA HIS A 76 6.40 -8.16 -1.54
C HIS A 76 6.39 -7.11 -2.65
N VAL A 77 6.52 -5.83 -2.31
CA VAL A 77 6.24 -4.75 -3.26
C VAL A 77 7.38 -4.54 -4.27
N PRO A 78 8.66 -4.43 -3.90
CA PRO A 78 9.74 -4.28 -4.88
C PRO A 78 9.79 -5.42 -5.89
N ARG A 79 9.62 -6.67 -5.44
CA ARG A 79 9.59 -7.84 -6.31
C ARG A 79 8.43 -7.77 -7.30
N ALA A 80 7.24 -7.39 -6.84
CA ALA A 80 6.07 -7.25 -7.72
C ALA A 80 6.27 -6.15 -8.78
N ILE A 81 6.90 -5.03 -8.40
CA ILE A 81 7.16 -3.93 -9.34
C ILE A 81 8.23 -4.29 -10.38
N CYS A 82 9.31 -5.00 -10.00
CA CYS A 82 10.35 -5.43 -10.93
C CYS A 82 9.84 -6.38 -12.03
N HIS A 83 8.74 -7.10 -11.79
CA HIS A 83 8.13 -8.01 -12.75
C HIS A 83 6.99 -7.36 -13.56
N ALA A 84 6.74 -6.06 -13.36
CA ALA A 84 5.70 -5.35 -14.09
C ALA A 84 6.10 -5.17 -15.56
N GLN A 85 5.27 -5.65 -16.47
CA GLN A 85 5.53 -5.56 -17.92
C GLN A 85 5.28 -4.18 -18.52
N ARG A 86 4.62 -3.26 -17.79
CA ARG A 86 4.26 -1.92 -18.27
C ARG A 86 5.08 -0.85 -17.55
N PRO A 87 5.90 -0.04 -18.27
CA PRO A 87 6.80 0.92 -17.64
C PRO A 87 6.06 2.02 -16.87
N GLY A 88 4.94 2.54 -17.39
CA GLY A 88 4.14 3.56 -16.69
C GLY A 88 3.53 3.06 -15.37
N PHE A 89 3.10 1.80 -15.34
CA PHE A 89 2.61 1.18 -14.11
C PHE A 89 3.73 0.95 -13.09
N ALA A 90 4.91 0.52 -13.56
CA ALA A 90 6.08 0.34 -12.71
C ALA A 90 6.53 1.68 -12.09
N ALA A 91 6.64 2.74 -12.91
CA ALA A 91 7.01 4.07 -12.45
C ALA A 91 6.02 4.62 -11.41
N GLY A 92 4.71 4.52 -11.67
CA GLY A 92 3.68 4.94 -10.71
C GLY A 92 3.73 4.14 -9.40
N SER A 93 4.00 2.84 -9.48
CA SER A 93 4.12 1.99 -8.28
C SER A 93 5.35 2.32 -7.45
N TRP A 94 6.48 2.63 -8.09
CA TRP A 94 7.69 3.11 -7.40
C TRP A 94 7.47 4.48 -6.74
N ALA A 95 6.82 5.41 -7.45
CA ALA A 95 6.48 6.72 -6.88
C ALA A 95 5.56 6.58 -5.66
N LEU A 96 4.53 5.74 -5.76
CA LEU A 96 3.63 5.47 -4.64
C LEU A 96 4.37 4.80 -3.47
N LEU A 97 5.29 3.85 -3.74
CA LEU A 97 6.13 3.26 -2.71
C LEU A 97 7.00 4.31 -2.01
N ALA A 98 7.60 5.25 -2.75
CA ALA A 98 8.37 6.34 -2.19
C ALA A 98 7.50 7.23 -1.27
N VAL A 99 6.25 7.51 -1.65
CA VAL A 99 5.29 8.23 -0.80
C VAL A 99 5.00 7.47 0.49
N TRP A 100 4.79 6.15 0.43
CA TRP A 100 4.61 5.33 1.63
C TRP A 100 5.82 5.38 2.55
N VAL A 101 7.04 5.28 2.00
CA VAL A 101 8.28 5.41 2.77
C VAL A 101 8.35 6.79 3.43
N LEU A 102 8.08 7.86 2.68
CA LEU A 102 8.09 9.23 3.19
C LEU A 102 7.07 9.43 4.33
N LEU A 103 5.86 8.87 4.18
CA LEU A 103 4.83 8.91 5.20
C LEU A 103 5.27 8.21 6.49
N LEU A 104 5.84 7.01 6.38
CA LEU A 104 6.30 6.23 7.54
C LEU A 104 7.48 6.92 8.23
N LEU A 105 8.47 7.38 7.46
CA LEU A 105 9.65 8.05 8.02
C LEU A 105 9.28 9.36 8.71
N SER A 106 8.42 10.18 8.10
CA SER A 106 7.96 11.43 8.72
C SER A 106 7.15 11.15 9.99
N GLY A 107 6.26 10.14 9.99
CA GLY A 107 5.50 9.78 11.18
C GLY A 107 6.37 9.28 12.33
N VAL A 108 7.37 8.44 12.03
CA VAL A 108 8.35 7.97 13.02
C VAL A 108 9.20 9.13 13.53
N ALA A 109 9.66 10.02 12.65
CA ALA A 109 10.44 11.20 13.04
C ALA A 109 9.64 12.14 13.96
N MET A 110 8.33 12.31 13.70
CA MET A 110 7.44 13.10 14.57
C MET A 110 7.18 12.42 15.92
N ALA A 111 7.18 11.09 15.99
CA ALA A 111 7.04 10.34 17.25
C ALA A 111 8.34 10.29 18.06
N LEU A 112 9.49 10.54 17.43
CA LEU A 112 10.81 10.40 18.05
C LEU A 112 11.00 11.23 19.33
N PRO A 113 10.58 12.51 19.43
CA PRO A 113 10.76 13.29 20.65
C PRO A 113 10.02 12.65 21.85
N MET A 114 8.82 12.11 21.63
CA MET A 114 8.07 11.38 22.65
C MET A 114 8.81 10.11 23.08
N LEU A 115 9.35 9.34 22.12
CA LEU A 115 10.11 8.11 22.40
C LEU A 115 11.41 8.40 23.17
N VAL A 116 12.13 9.46 22.78
CA VAL A 116 13.35 9.90 23.46
C VAL A 116 13.03 10.39 24.87
N TRP A 117 11.96 11.17 25.03
CA TRP A 117 11.49 11.59 26.35
C TRP A 117 11.15 10.41 27.26
N LEU A 118 10.45 9.39 26.74
CA LEU A 118 10.17 8.16 27.49
C LEU A 118 11.44 7.36 27.86
N ALA A 119 12.52 7.50 27.09
CA ALA A 119 13.80 6.88 27.39
C ALA A 119 14.62 7.66 28.44
N GLY A 120 14.16 8.85 28.86
CA GLY A 120 14.79 9.70 29.88
C GLY A 120 15.39 11.02 29.37
N PRO A 121 16.01 11.09 28.17
CA PRO A 121 16.52 12.35 27.64
C PRO A 121 15.40 13.32 27.23
N VAL A 122 15.51 14.59 27.63
CA VAL A 122 14.65 15.66 27.12
C VAL A 122 15.28 16.25 25.87
N TRP A 123 14.71 15.95 24.70
CA TRP A 123 15.14 16.50 23.43
C TRP A 123 13.94 16.84 22.57
N PHE A 124 13.94 18.05 22.01
CA PHE A 124 12.92 18.51 21.08
C PHE A 124 13.60 19.07 19.81
N PRO A 125 13.14 18.68 18.62
CA PRO A 125 13.63 19.25 17.38
C PRO A 125 13.23 20.72 17.26
N ALA A 126 13.93 21.45 16.40
CA ALA A 126 13.59 22.83 16.08
C ALA A 126 12.15 22.92 15.52
N ARG A 127 11.50 24.06 15.75
CA ARG A 127 10.09 24.26 15.36
C ARG A 127 9.89 24.10 13.86
N GLU A 128 10.81 24.63 13.07
CA GLU A 128 10.80 24.60 11.61
C GLU A 128 10.85 23.16 11.09
N VAL A 129 11.62 22.30 11.77
CA VAL A 129 11.71 20.86 11.45
C VAL A 129 10.37 20.17 11.73
N THR A 130 9.75 20.49 12.87
CA THR A 130 8.45 19.92 13.25
C THR A 130 7.34 20.35 12.30
N GLU A 131 7.33 21.62 11.89
CA GLU A 131 6.38 22.17 10.91
C GLU A 131 6.59 21.53 9.53
N ALA A 132 7.84 21.43 9.07
CA ALA A 132 8.17 20.77 7.81
C ALA A 132 7.76 19.29 7.81
N LEU A 133 8.06 18.56 8.88
CA LEU A 133 7.64 17.16 9.04
C LEU A 133 6.12 17.01 9.04
N SER A 134 5.41 17.90 9.73
CA SER A 134 3.94 17.88 9.77
C SER A 134 3.33 18.09 8.38
N LEU A 135 3.87 19.05 7.62
CA LEU A 135 3.43 19.32 6.25
C LEU A 135 3.71 18.13 5.32
N VAL A 136 4.92 17.57 5.40
CA VAL A 136 5.33 16.40 4.62
C VAL A 136 4.44 15.20 4.95
N HIS A 137 4.21 14.92 6.24
CA HIS A 137 3.39 13.82 6.71
C HIS A 137 1.94 13.98 6.24
N PHE A 138 1.39 15.19 6.35
CA PHE A 138 0.04 15.51 5.91
C PHE A 138 -0.14 15.25 4.41
N TRP A 139 0.68 15.84 3.55
CA TRP A 139 0.54 15.65 2.10
C TRP A 139 0.85 14.22 1.66
N ALA A 140 1.85 13.57 2.26
CA ALA A 140 2.13 12.17 2.00
C ALA A 140 0.93 11.28 2.34
N SER A 141 0.20 11.58 3.42
CA SER A 141 -0.98 10.81 3.83
C SER A 141 -2.12 10.91 2.81
N TRP A 142 -2.34 12.10 2.24
CA TRP A 142 -3.33 12.32 1.17
C TRP A 142 -2.97 11.56 -0.10
N VAL A 143 -1.71 11.62 -0.54
CA VAL A 143 -1.26 10.90 -1.74
C VAL A 143 -1.32 9.39 -1.52
N ALA A 144 -0.92 8.90 -0.33
CA ALA A 144 -1.04 7.49 0.03
C ALA A 144 -2.51 7.02 0.05
N MET A 145 -3.41 7.84 0.60
CA MET A 145 -4.86 7.56 0.60
C MET A 145 -5.43 7.51 -0.81
N ALA A 146 -5.12 8.49 -1.66
CA ALA A 146 -5.53 8.48 -3.07
C ALA A 146 -5.01 7.23 -3.80
N GLY A 147 -3.75 6.85 -3.57
CA GLY A 147 -3.16 5.63 -4.13
C GLY A 147 -3.84 4.35 -3.63
N LEU A 148 -4.21 4.27 -2.35
CA LEU A 148 -4.95 3.14 -1.79
C LEU A 148 -6.36 3.05 -2.39
N LEU A 149 -7.08 4.17 -2.47
CA LEU A 149 -8.42 4.21 -3.08
C LEU A 149 -8.36 3.80 -4.54
N LEU A 150 -7.36 4.29 -5.29
CA LEU A 150 -7.14 3.87 -6.67
C LEU A 150 -6.86 2.37 -6.77
N HIS A 151 -6.01 1.83 -5.88
CA HIS A 151 -5.72 0.39 -5.83
C HIS A 151 -7.00 -0.44 -5.56
N LEU A 152 -7.83 -0.01 -4.60
CA LEU A 152 -9.09 -0.67 -4.29
C LEU A 152 -10.09 -0.57 -5.46
N ALA A 153 -10.22 0.60 -6.07
CA ALA A 153 -11.09 0.80 -7.23
C ALA A 153 -10.70 -0.12 -8.38
N LEU A 154 -9.40 -0.20 -8.71
CA LEU A 154 -8.88 -1.08 -9.76
C LEU A 154 -9.08 -2.57 -9.42
N ARG A 155 -9.02 -2.93 -8.14
CA ARG A 155 -9.28 -4.31 -7.69
C ARG A 155 -10.75 -4.72 -7.86
N HIS A 156 -11.67 -3.77 -7.75
CA HIS A 156 -13.11 -4.00 -7.94
C HIS A 156 -13.57 -3.80 -9.40
N TRP A 157 -12.75 -3.17 -10.25
CA TRP A 157 -13.02 -3.01 -11.66
C TRP A 157 -12.90 -4.34 -12.42
N ARG A 158 -13.98 -5.13 -12.41
CA ARG A 158 -14.16 -6.21 -13.38
C ARG A 158 -14.58 -5.58 -14.70
N ILE A 159 -13.77 -5.73 -15.75
CA ILE A 159 -14.27 -5.56 -17.12
C ILE A 159 -15.25 -6.72 -17.33
N PRO A 160 -16.56 -6.47 -17.55
CA PRO A 160 -17.45 -7.53 -17.98
C PRO A 160 -16.84 -8.12 -19.24
N ALA A 161 -16.56 -9.43 -19.26
CA ALA A 161 -16.21 -10.09 -20.50
C ALA A 161 -17.34 -9.76 -21.47
N ARG A 162 -17.03 -9.02 -22.56
CA ARG A 162 -17.97 -8.91 -23.66
C ARG A 162 -18.31 -10.35 -24.02
N SER A 163 -19.57 -10.71 -23.88
CA SER A 163 -20.09 -11.95 -24.45
C SER A 163 -19.96 -11.83 -25.96
N THR A 164 -18.80 -12.17 -26.50
CA THR A 164 -18.67 -12.60 -27.90
C THR A 164 -19.35 -13.96 -27.98
N GLY A 165 -20.68 -13.89 -28.02
CA GLY A 165 -21.58 -14.98 -28.30
C GLY A 165 -22.48 -14.56 -29.43
N ALA A 166 -21.88 -14.39 -30.61
CA ALA A 166 -22.60 -14.72 -31.82
C ALA A 166 -22.85 -16.22 -31.79
N GLN A 167 -24.11 -16.64 -31.89
CA GLN A 167 -24.49 -17.84 -32.63
C GLN A 167 -25.99 -17.85 -32.92
N ALA A 168 -26.28 -18.08 -34.20
CA ALA A 168 -27.55 -18.27 -34.91
C ALA A 168 -28.23 -16.98 -35.41
#